data_AF-A0A1B6JNP4-F1
#
_entry.id   AF-A0A1B6JNP4-F1
#
_cell.length_a   1.000
_cell.length_b   1.000
_cell.length_c   1.000
_cell.angle_alpha   90.00
_cell.angle_beta   90.00
_cell.angle_gamma   90.00
#
_symmetry.space_group_name_H-M   'P 1'
#
loop_
_entity.id
_entity.type
_entity.pdbx_description
1 polymer ?
#
loop_
_entity_poly.entity_id
_entity_poly.type
_entity_poly.pdbx_seq_one_letter_code
_entity_poly.pdbx_strand_id
1 'polypeptide(L)'
;VSTVPNKLKEPCDQCEAPYGFRNRMMLTTDTAKFNGEVHKAAVSGNLDAPEGGFDAIMQAVVCRDQIGWREKARRLLVFSTDAGFHYAGDGKLGGIVKPNDGLCHLDGEGTYTHSTLQDYPSIAQINHKVKQNAINVLFAVTNDQIDVYNRLGKHIEGSTSGTLSGDSSNVVDLVQEQYNKIKSSVEMKDTASNAVKVTYYSKCLDENGPLKQTNKCDGLQVGTVVNFQVEVEVMSCPKDPKEWNHVFQIYPVGINESLTVDLEMLCSCACESPGNPLYKESAPECSDVGTYKCGVCECDSGHFGHKCECGSDNTQQPDKDIDLTAGCRPDNTTVNECSGRGT
;
A
#
# COMPACT_ATOMS: atom_id res chain seq x y z
N VAL A 1 -17.61 -2.00 27.19
CA VAL A 1 -17.37 -2.49 28.59
C VAL A 1 -18.27 -1.80 29.60
N SER A 2 -18.77 -2.52 30.62
CA SER A 2 -19.54 -1.93 31.73
C SER A 2 -18.68 -1.07 32.65
N THR A 3 -19.14 0.12 33.01
CA THR A 3 -18.44 1.04 33.93
C THR A 3 -18.83 0.83 35.41
N VAL A 4 -19.65 -0.18 35.70
CA VAL A 4 -20.06 -0.51 37.07
C VAL A 4 -18.85 -1.07 37.85
N PRO A 5 -18.50 -0.54 39.04
CA PRO A 5 -17.26 -0.89 39.74
C PRO A 5 -17.03 -2.38 39.98
N ASN A 6 -18.09 -3.13 40.30
CA ASN A 6 -17.98 -4.59 40.50
C ASN A 6 -17.73 -5.32 39.17
N LYS A 7 -18.35 -4.87 38.08
CA LYS A 7 -18.19 -5.48 36.75
C LYS A 7 -16.85 -5.15 36.09
N LEU A 8 -16.18 -4.08 36.52
CA LEU A 8 -14.80 -3.78 36.14
C LEU A 8 -13.78 -4.72 36.81
N LYS A 9 -14.14 -5.34 37.94
CA LYS A 9 -13.29 -6.33 38.61
C LYS A 9 -13.58 -7.75 38.14
N GLU A 10 -14.86 -8.08 38.02
CA GLU A 10 -15.33 -9.42 37.67
C GLU A 10 -16.60 -9.29 36.80
N PRO A 11 -16.49 -9.33 35.47
CA PRO A 11 -17.62 -9.12 34.56
C PRO A 11 -18.63 -10.29 34.61
N CYS A 12 -18.13 -11.50 34.87
CA CYS A 12 -18.85 -12.75 35.06
C CYS A 12 -18.15 -13.60 36.14
N ASP A 13 -18.84 -14.58 36.71
CA ASP A 13 -18.30 -15.43 37.78
C ASP A 13 -16.99 -16.11 37.32
N GLN A 14 -15.92 -15.94 38.08
CA GLN A 14 -14.58 -16.47 37.81
C GLN A 14 -13.93 -15.93 36.52
N CYS A 15 -14.40 -14.79 36.01
CA CYS A 15 -13.81 -14.12 34.85
C CYS A 15 -12.73 -13.12 35.26
N GLU A 16 -11.71 -12.96 34.42
CA GLU A 16 -10.72 -11.91 34.59
C GLU A 16 -11.32 -10.52 34.33
N ALA A 17 -10.73 -9.49 34.96
CA ALA A 17 -11.09 -8.10 34.71
C ALA A 17 -10.94 -7.75 33.21
N PRO A 18 -11.81 -6.88 32.65
CA PRO A 18 -11.74 -6.53 31.23
C PRO A 18 -10.40 -5.89 30.85
N TYR A 19 -9.85 -6.30 29.71
CA TYR A 19 -8.63 -5.75 29.14
C TYR A 19 -8.77 -5.67 27.61
N GLY A 20 -8.04 -4.72 26.98
CA GLY A 20 -8.05 -4.59 25.52
C GLY A 20 -7.18 -5.66 24.83
N PHE A 21 -5.89 -5.69 25.17
CA PHE A 21 -4.95 -6.72 24.68
C PHE A 21 -3.90 -7.03 25.74
N ARG A 22 -3.48 -8.30 25.81
CA ARG A 22 -2.40 -8.76 26.66
C ARG A 22 -1.58 -9.83 25.98
N ASN A 23 -0.29 -9.58 25.82
CA ASN A 23 0.68 -10.57 25.39
C ASN A 23 1.07 -11.48 26.56
N ARG A 24 0.52 -12.69 26.62
CA ARG A 24 0.82 -13.67 27.68
C ARG A 24 2.18 -14.35 27.52
N MET A 25 2.66 -14.49 26.29
CA MET A 25 3.84 -15.29 26.01
C MET A 25 4.54 -14.83 24.73
N MET A 26 5.85 -14.58 24.82
CA MET A 26 6.70 -14.40 23.64
C MET A 26 6.79 -15.69 22.81
N LEU A 27 7.02 -15.54 21.51
CA LEU A 27 7.30 -16.67 20.62
C LEU A 27 8.50 -17.49 21.14
N THR A 28 8.27 -18.78 21.33
CA THR A 28 9.23 -19.74 21.87
C THR A 28 9.07 -21.10 21.17
N THR A 29 10.10 -21.93 21.21
CA THR A 29 10.05 -23.33 20.77
C THR A 29 9.49 -24.26 21.86
N ASP A 30 9.26 -23.76 23.07
CA ASP A 30 8.70 -24.52 24.19
C ASP A 30 7.18 -24.63 24.10
N THR A 31 6.70 -25.76 23.56
CA THR A 31 5.28 -26.06 23.41
C THR A 31 4.60 -26.37 24.74
N ALA A 32 5.33 -26.85 25.75
CA ALA A 32 4.79 -27.12 27.07
C ALA A 32 4.46 -25.80 27.79
N LYS A 33 5.31 -24.78 27.62
CA LYS A 33 5.02 -23.41 28.09
C LYS A 33 3.76 -22.85 27.45
N PHE A 34 3.60 -23.00 26.13
CA PHE A 34 2.37 -22.56 25.45
C PHE A 34 1.12 -23.22 26.05
N ASN A 35 1.13 -24.55 26.20
CA ASN A 35 0.02 -25.28 26.81
C ASN A 35 -0.29 -24.80 28.23
N GLY A 36 0.77 -24.57 29.03
CA GLY A 36 0.63 -24.04 30.39
C GLY A 36 0.01 -22.64 30.44
N GLU A 37 0.40 -21.74 29.55
CA GLU A 37 -0.17 -20.38 29.50
C GLU A 37 -1.61 -20.37 28.98
N VAL A 38 -1.96 -21.24 28.03
CA VAL A 38 -3.34 -21.40 27.54
C VAL A 38 -4.26 -21.93 28.66
N HIS A 39 -3.83 -22.92 29.43
CA HIS A 39 -4.63 -23.40 30.58
C HIS A 39 -4.82 -22.38 31.70
N LYS A 40 -3.91 -21.42 31.84
CA LYS A 40 -4.03 -20.34 32.83
C LYS A 40 -4.89 -19.17 32.33
N ALA A 41 -5.09 -19.05 31.02
CA ALA A 41 -5.83 -17.94 30.45
C ALA A 41 -7.32 -18.06 30.78
N ALA A 42 -7.80 -17.18 31.65
CA ALA A 42 -9.22 -17.08 31.96
C ALA A 42 -9.95 -16.19 30.96
N VAL A 43 -11.23 -16.46 30.76
CA VAL A 43 -12.13 -15.66 29.94
C VAL A 43 -12.43 -14.34 30.65
N SER A 44 -12.67 -13.27 29.88
CA SER A 44 -13.19 -11.99 30.37
C SER A 44 -14.53 -11.69 29.71
N GLY A 45 -15.10 -10.51 29.93
CA GLY A 45 -16.40 -10.14 29.37
C GLY A 45 -16.48 -8.68 28.94
N ASN A 46 -17.23 -8.46 27.86
CA ASN A 46 -17.61 -7.16 27.33
C ASN A 46 -19.14 -6.94 27.45
N LEU A 47 -19.66 -5.86 26.85
CA LEU A 47 -21.07 -5.45 26.97
C LEU A 47 -21.78 -5.47 25.61
N ASP A 48 -21.08 -5.01 24.60
CA ASP A 48 -21.44 -4.96 23.19
C ASP A 48 -20.96 -6.20 22.43
N ALA A 49 -21.51 -6.44 21.24
CA ALA A 49 -21.20 -7.64 20.46
C ALA A 49 -19.88 -7.56 19.66
N PRO A 50 -19.51 -6.43 19.00
CA PRO A 50 -18.23 -6.34 18.31
C PRO A 50 -17.06 -6.28 19.31
N GLU A 51 -15.93 -6.87 18.93
CA GLU A 51 -14.75 -6.95 19.78
C GLU A 51 -13.65 -5.96 19.38
N GLY A 52 -12.79 -5.61 20.34
CA GLY A 52 -11.61 -4.75 20.15
C GLY A 52 -10.43 -5.43 19.46
N GLY A 53 -10.66 -6.47 18.66
CA GLY A 53 -9.60 -7.34 18.12
C GLY A 53 -8.59 -6.63 17.22
N PHE A 54 -8.96 -5.49 16.62
CA PHE A 54 -8.06 -4.70 15.79
C PHE A 54 -6.92 -4.04 16.57
N ASP A 55 -7.14 -3.63 17.82
CA ASP A 55 -6.06 -3.18 18.69
C ASP A 55 -5.07 -4.32 18.96
N ALA A 56 -5.58 -5.52 19.23
CA ALA A 56 -4.76 -6.71 19.43
C ALA A 56 -3.91 -7.05 18.20
N ILE A 57 -4.51 -7.01 17.00
CA ILE A 57 -3.77 -7.22 15.74
C ILE A 57 -2.67 -6.15 15.59
N MET A 58 -3.00 -4.87 15.79
CA MET A 58 -2.02 -3.79 15.68
C MET A 58 -0.84 -4.02 16.62
N GLN A 59 -1.11 -4.24 17.92
CA GLN A 59 -0.05 -4.45 18.92
C GLN A 59 0.76 -5.72 18.62
N ALA A 60 0.12 -6.82 18.24
CA ALA A 60 0.82 -8.05 17.86
C ALA A 60 1.72 -7.86 16.62
N VAL A 61 1.35 -6.97 15.70
CA VAL A 61 2.11 -6.67 14.48
C VAL A 61 3.31 -5.76 14.77
N VAL A 62 3.13 -4.70 15.55
CA VAL A 62 4.15 -3.65 15.72
C VAL A 62 5.08 -3.86 16.92
N CYS A 63 4.66 -4.61 17.94
CA CYS A 63 5.48 -4.93 19.12
C CYS A 63 6.44 -6.10 18.87
N ARG A 64 7.34 -5.93 17.88
CA ARG A 64 8.19 -7.01 17.38
C ARG A 64 9.02 -7.70 18.47
N ASP A 65 9.61 -6.92 19.36
CA ASP A 65 10.49 -7.44 20.41
C ASP A 65 9.70 -8.13 21.52
N GLN A 66 8.56 -7.56 21.92
CA GLN A 66 7.71 -8.11 22.98
C GLN A 66 6.99 -9.38 22.51
N ILE A 67 6.60 -9.46 21.24
CA ILE A 67 6.03 -10.69 20.67
C ILE A 67 7.13 -11.70 20.32
N GLY A 68 8.32 -11.23 19.90
CA GLY A 68 9.46 -12.08 19.53
C GLY A 68 9.48 -12.50 18.06
N TRP A 69 9.02 -11.64 17.14
CA TRP A 69 9.03 -11.94 15.71
C TRP A 69 10.47 -12.07 15.18
N ARG A 70 10.84 -13.28 14.72
CA ARG A 70 12.15 -13.52 14.11
C ARG A 70 12.32 -12.77 12.78
N GLU A 71 13.54 -12.30 12.51
CA GLU A 71 13.87 -11.60 11.26
C GLU A 71 13.73 -12.51 10.03
N LYS A 72 14.33 -13.70 10.08
CA LYS A 72 14.35 -14.68 8.99
C LYS A 72 13.33 -15.79 9.21
N ALA A 73 12.05 -15.45 9.19
CA ALA A 73 10.97 -16.41 9.32
C ALA A 73 9.70 -15.94 8.61
N ARG A 74 8.87 -16.89 8.19
CA ARG A 74 7.48 -16.61 7.85
C ARG A 74 6.71 -16.30 9.12
N ARG A 75 6.02 -15.17 9.14
CA ARG A 75 5.25 -14.68 10.29
C ARG A 75 3.78 -14.96 10.01
N LEU A 76 3.15 -15.74 10.88
CA LEU A 76 1.73 -16.09 10.80
C LEU A 76 1.04 -15.65 12.08
N LEU A 77 0.11 -14.71 11.97
CA LEU A 77 -0.75 -14.26 13.04
C LEU A 77 -2.12 -14.94 12.88
N VAL A 78 -2.48 -15.80 13.82
CA VAL A 78 -3.81 -16.42 13.85
C VAL A 78 -4.71 -15.57 14.73
N PHE A 79 -5.77 -15.02 14.14
CA PHE A 79 -6.79 -14.24 14.81
C PHE A 79 -8.08 -15.05 14.87
N SER A 80 -8.48 -15.46 16.07
CA SER A 80 -9.69 -16.26 16.30
C SER A 80 -10.77 -15.46 17.01
N THR A 81 -11.99 -15.46 16.46
CA THR A 81 -13.17 -14.83 17.10
C THR A 81 -14.46 -15.38 16.52
N ASP A 82 -15.53 -15.32 17.30
CA ASP A 82 -16.91 -15.63 16.93
C ASP A 82 -17.75 -14.37 16.69
N ALA A 83 -17.14 -13.19 16.69
CA ALA A 83 -17.82 -11.91 16.61
C ALA A 83 -17.24 -10.94 15.56
N GLY A 84 -17.98 -9.85 15.35
CA GLY A 84 -17.52 -8.71 14.56
C GLY A 84 -16.38 -7.95 15.25
N PHE A 85 -15.92 -6.87 14.62
CA PHE A 85 -14.81 -6.06 15.11
C PHE A 85 -15.17 -4.58 15.14
N HIS A 86 -14.60 -3.86 16.12
CA HIS A 86 -14.54 -2.41 16.09
C HIS A 86 -13.40 -1.90 15.21
N TYR A 87 -13.59 -0.71 14.63
CA TYR A 87 -12.62 -0.03 13.80
C TYR A 87 -12.63 1.48 14.06
N ALA A 88 -11.64 2.19 13.51
CA ALA A 88 -11.46 3.63 13.70
C ALA A 88 -12.79 4.42 13.54
N GLY A 89 -13.09 5.26 14.53
CA GLY A 89 -14.33 6.02 14.67
C GLY A 89 -15.22 5.50 15.79
N ASP A 90 -15.21 4.20 16.08
CA ASP A 90 -16.09 3.60 17.10
C ASP A 90 -15.73 4.04 18.52
N GLY A 91 -14.44 4.29 18.81
CA GLY A 91 -13.97 4.79 20.10
C GLY A 91 -14.58 6.14 20.50
N LYS A 92 -15.09 6.91 19.53
CA LYS A 92 -15.79 8.18 19.78
C LYS A 92 -17.00 8.00 20.70
N LEU A 93 -17.70 6.86 20.63
CA LEU A 93 -18.81 6.55 21.52
C LEU A 93 -18.36 6.36 22.97
N GLY A 94 -17.13 5.92 23.18
CA GLY A 94 -16.46 5.80 24.48
C GLY A 94 -15.72 7.07 24.93
N GLY A 95 -15.83 8.18 24.20
CA GLY A 95 -15.12 9.43 24.48
C GLY A 95 -13.64 9.42 24.06
N ILE A 96 -13.20 8.41 23.32
CA ILE A 96 -11.83 8.30 22.81
C ILE A 96 -11.79 8.86 21.39
N VAL A 97 -11.10 9.99 21.21
CA VAL A 97 -11.04 10.71 19.92
C VAL A 97 -9.64 10.80 19.35
N LYS A 98 -8.62 10.33 20.09
CA LYS A 98 -7.23 10.32 19.64
C LYS A 98 -7.06 9.14 18.68
N PRO A 99 -6.65 9.37 17.41
CA PRO A 99 -6.42 8.28 16.47
C PRO A 99 -5.31 7.33 16.94
N ASN A 100 -5.40 6.07 16.52
CA ASN A 100 -4.33 5.09 16.69
C ASN A 100 -3.03 5.56 16.01
N ASP A 101 -1.89 5.49 16.69
CA ASP A 101 -0.60 5.93 16.14
C ASP A 101 0.18 4.83 15.40
N GLY A 102 -0.28 3.58 15.47
CA GLY A 102 0.39 2.43 14.85
C GLY A 102 1.76 2.10 15.48
N LEU A 103 1.96 2.46 16.75
CA LEU A 103 3.16 2.15 17.53
C LEU A 103 2.89 1.10 18.60
N CYS A 104 3.97 0.55 19.17
CA CYS A 104 3.89 -0.42 20.25
C CYS A 104 3.70 0.26 21.61
N HIS A 105 2.74 -0.22 22.39
CA HIS A 105 2.33 0.35 23.68
C HIS A 105 2.07 -0.74 24.74
N LEU A 106 2.90 -1.77 24.77
CA LEU A 106 2.87 -2.80 25.82
C LEU A 106 3.72 -2.37 27.01
N ASP A 107 3.20 -2.58 28.22
CA ASP A 107 3.98 -2.47 29.44
C ASP A 107 4.89 -3.69 29.66
N GLY A 108 5.64 -3.69 30.77
CA GLY A 108 6.54 -4.78 31.14
C GLY A 108 5.83 -6.12 31.38
N GLU A 109 4.53 -6.12 31.61
CA GLU A 109 3.68 -7.32 31.81
C GLU A 109 2.96 -7.73 30.52
N GLY A 110 3.24 -7.06 29.40
CA GLY A 110 2.66 -7.33 28.09
C GLY A 110 1.24 -6.78 27.92
N THR A 111 0.75 -5.91 28.80
CA THR A 111 -0.60 -5.34 28.72
C THR A 111 -0.61 -4.09 27.84
N TYR A 112 -1.61 -3.97 26.97
CA TYR A 112 -1.79 -2.78 26.13
C TYR A 112 -2.27 -1.59 26.96
N THR A 113 -1.40 -0.59 27.09
CA THR A 113 -1.61 0.57 27.97
C THR A 113 -2.50 1.65 27.36
N HIS A 114 -2.70 1.64 26.03
CA HIS A 114 -3.36 2.72 25.30
C HIS A 114 -4.78 2.39 24.85
N SER A 115 -5.34 1.25 25.27
CA SER A 115 -6.72 0.84 24.91
C SER A 115 -7.79 1.86 25.29
N THR A 116 -7.58 2.64 26.36
CA THR A 116 -8.49 3.70 26.80
C THR A 116 -8.03 5.10 26.39
N LEU A 117 -6.93 5.21 25.64
CA LEU A 117 -6.28 6.48 25.29
C LEU A 117 -6.29 6.74 23.78
N GLN A 118 -6.35 5.70 22.95
CA GLN A 118 -6.36 5.76 21.50
C GLN A 118 -7.56 4.99 20.96
N ASP A 119 -8.13 5.50 19.88
CA ASP A 119 -9.18 4.84 19.13
C ASP A 119 -8.63 3.59 18.42
N TYR A 120 -9.54 2.72 17.97
CA TYR A 120 -9.20 1.54 17.20
C TYR A 120 -8.46 1.92 15.91
N PRO A 121 -7.56 1.05 15.41
CA PRO A 121 -6.90 1.31 14.14
C PRO A 121 -7.89 1.15 12.98
N SER A 122 -7.65 1.91 11.92
CA SER A 122 -8.37 1.71 10.65
C SER A 122 -7.86 0.46 9.92
N ILE A 123 -8.68 -0.09 9.02
CA ILE A 123 -8.29 -1.21 8.14
C ILE A 123 -7.02 -0.87 7.34
N ALA A 124 -6.89 0.38 6.88
CA ALA A 124 -5.72 0.84 6.14
C ALA A 124 -4.45 0.86 7.00
N GLN A 125 -4.55 1.25 8.27
CA GLN A 125 -3.42 1.21 9.21
C GLN A 125 -2.98 -0.22 9.49
N ILE A 126 -3.92 -1.14 9.71
CA ILE A 126 -3.62 -2.57 9.85
C ILE A 126 -2.90 -3.08 8.61
N ASN A 127 -3.47 -2.86 7.42
CA ASN A 127 -2.85 -3.31 6.17
C ASN A 127 -1.43 -2.74 5.99
N HIS A 128 -1.24 -1.45 6.26
CA HIS A 128 0.07 -0.82 6.18
C HIS A 128 1.09 -1.47 7.11
N LYS A 129 0.72 -1.72 8.38
CA LYS A 129 1.63 -2.33 9.36
C LYS A 129 1.86 -3.81 9.13
N VAL A 130 0.85 -4.55 8.67
CA VAL A 130 0.97 -5.96 8.26
C VAL A 130 1.95 -6.11 7.10
N LYS A 131 1.84 -5.24 6.07
CA LYS A 131 2.80 -5.18 4.95
C LYS A 131 4.21 -4.84 5.43
N GLN A 132 4.35 -3.76 6.20
CA GLN A 132 5.64 -3.29 6.71
C GLN A 132 6.37 -4.37 7.53
N ASN A 133 5.62 -5.21 8.25
CA ASN A 133 6.17 -6.27 9.09
C ASN A 133 6.12 -7.65 8.44
N ALA A 134 5.75 -7.77 7.17
CA ALA A 134 5.66 -9.04 6.43
C ALA A 134 4.89 -10.14 7.20
N ILE A 135 3.75 -9.78 7.79
CA ILE A 135 2.90 -10.70 8.56
C ILE A 135 1.80 -11.27 7.67
N ASN A 136 1.55 -12.57 7.78
CA ASN A 136 0.39 -13.22 7.18
C ASN A 136 -0.68 -13.35 8.25
N VAL A 137 -1.91 -12.90 7.98
CA VAL A 137 -3.00 -12.90 8.95
C VAL A 137 -4.01 -13.98 8.60
N LEU A 138 -4.24 -14.93 9.50
CA LEU A 138 -5.30 -15.92 9.38
C LEU A 138 -6.48 -15.52 10.28
N PHE A 139 -7.59 -15.11 9.67
CA PHE A 139 -8.86 -14.94 10.36
C PHE A 139 -9.57 -16.29 10.51
N ALA A 140 -9.46 -16.91 11.68
CA ALA A 140 -10.14 -18.13 12.07
C ALA A 140 -11.47 -17.78 12.76
N VAL A 141 -12.55 -17.70 11.99
CA VAL A 141 -13.83 -17.14 12.49
C VAL A 141 -14.99 -18.10 12.33
N THR A 142 -16.01 -17.98 13.17
CA THR A 142 -17.20 -18.81 13.07
C THR A 142 -17.95 -18.59 11.76
N ASN A 143 -18.79 -19.57 11.40
CA ASN A 143 -19.47 -19.61 10.10
C ASN A 143 -20.37 -18.39 9.83
N ASP A 144 -20.93 -17.77 10.85
CA ASP A 144 -21.75 -16.56 10.74
C ASP A 144 -20.93 -15.29 10.46
N GLN A 145 -19.63 -15.28 10.80
CA GLN A 145 -18.73 -14.14 10.60
C GLN A 145 -17.90 -14.24 9.31
N ILE A 146 -17.80 -15.43 8.71
CA ILE A 146 -16.85 -15.71 7.61
C ILE A 146 -16.98 -14.75 6.42
N ASP A 147 -18.20 -14.35 6.05
CA ASP A 147 -18.43 -13.44 4.93
C ASP A 147 -17.88 -12.03 5.18
N VAL A 148 -17.99 -11.55 6.42
CA VAL A 148 -17.46 -10.25 6.83
C VAL A 148 -15.94 -10.26 6.76
N TYR A 149 -15.31 -11.30 7.33
CA TYR A 149 -13.86 -11.42 7.32
C TYR A 149 -13.29 -11.75 5.93
N ASN A 150 -14.04 -12.42 5.05
CA ASN A 150 -13.67 -12.57 3.63
C ASN A 150 -13.63 -11.22 2.91
N ARG A 151 -14.55 -10.30 3.22
CA ARG A 151 -14.52 -8.93 2.68
C ARG A 151 -13.38 -8.11 3.28
N LEU A 152 -13.13 -8.26 4.58
CA LEU A 152 -12.00 -7.62 5.24
C LEU A 152 -10.67 -8.07 4.61
N GLY A 153 -10.53 -9.38 4.34
CA GLY A 153 -9.30 -9.94 3.80
C GLY A 153 -8.92 -9.41 2.41
N LYS A 154 -9.89 -8.91 1.63
CA LYS A 154 -9.62 -8.21 0.35
C LYS A 154 -8.86 -6.90 0.53
N HIS A 155 -8.90 -6.31 1.73
CA HIS A 155 -8.28 -5.03 2.04
C HIS A 155 -6.97 -5.18 2.84
N ILE A 156 -6.68 -6.38 3.34
CA ILE A 156 -5.47 -6.68 4.12
C ILE A 156 -4.65 -7.69 3.33
N GLU A 157 -3.50 -7.25 2.86
CA GLU A 157 -2.58 -8.08 2.09
C GLU A 157 -1.99 -9.22 2.93
N GLY A 158 -1.84 -10.40 2.33
CA GLY A 158 -1.34 -11.58 3.05
C GLY A 158 -2.34 -12.13 4.08
N SER A 159 -3.60 -11.71 4.01
CA SER A 159 -4.65 -12.24 4.88
C SER A 159 -5.50 -13.31 4.20
N THR A 160 -5.97 -14.25 5.01
CA THR A 160 -6.84 -15.34 4.61
C THR A 160 -7.87 -15.56 5.70
N SER A 161 -9.05 -16.04 5.34
CA SER A 161 -10.10 -16.37 6.31
C SER A 161 -10.44 -17.85 6.22
N GLY A 162 -10.84 -18.41 7.35
CA GLY A 162 -11.15 -19.82 7.50
C GLY A 162 -12.20 -20.05 8.58
N THR A 163 -13.09 -21.01 8.34
CA THR A 163 -14.20 -21.30 9.25
C THR A 163 -13.72 -22.08 10.47
N LEU A 164 -13.91 -21.51 11.65
CA LEU A 164 -13.67 -22.11 12.95
C LEU A 164 -14.98 -22.72 13.48
N SER A 165 -14.92 -23.93 14.03
CA SER A 165 -16.06 -24.52 14.73
C SER A 165 -16.33 -23.76 16.03
N GLY A 166 -17.58 -23.78 16.52
CA GLY A 166 -17.94 -23.05 17.75
C GLY A 166 -17.19 -23.50 19.00
N ASP A 167 -16.65 -24.72 19.00
CA ASP A 167 -15.78 -25.26 20.05
C ASP A 167 -14.28 -25.15 19.73
N SER A 168 -13.93 -24.53 18.60
CA SER A 168 -12.56 -24.40 18.08
C SER A 168 -11.81 -25.72 17.86
N SER A 169 -12.49 -26.86 17.81
CA SER A 169 -11.89 -28.19 17.65
C SER A 169 -11.08 -28.36 16.35
N ASN A 170 -11.40 -27.59 15.30
CA ASN A 170 -10.72 -27.65 14.00
C ASN A 170 -9.58 -26.62 13.83
N VAL A 171 -9.19 -25.88 14.89
CA VAL A 171 -8.19 -24.79 14.76
C VAL A 171 -6.83 -25.29 14.26
N VAL A 172 -6.41 -26.50 14.66
CA VAL A 172 -5.12 -27.07 14.26
C VAL A 172 -5.09 -27.37 12.76
N ASP A 173 -6.14 -28.02 12.26
CA ASP A 173 -6.28 -28.34 10.84
C ASP A 173 -6.34 -27.06 10.01
N LEU A 174 -7.04 -26.04 10.52
CA LEU A 174 -7.15 -24.75 9.85
C LEU A 174 -5.78 -24.06 9.72
N VAL A 175 -5.01 -24.01 10.81
CA VAL A 175 -3.66 -23.42 10.79
C VAL A 175 -2.75 -24.21 9.84
N GLN A 176 -2.84 -25.54 9.84
CA GLN A 176 -2.05 -26.39 8.97
C GLN A 176 -2.39 -26.16 7.49
N GLU A 177 -3.68 -26.11 7.14
CA GLU A 177 -4.14 -25.86 5.78
C GLU A 177 -3.67 -24.50 5.26
N GLN A 178 -3.78 -23.47 6.08
CA GLN A 178 -3.44 -22.10 5.70
C GLN A 178 -1.93 -21.91 5.59
N TYR A 179 -1.16 -22.51 6.51
CA TYR A 179 0.29 -22.57 6.37
C TYR A 179 0.69 -23.32 5.09
N ASN A 180 -0.01 -24.38 4.72
CA ASN A 180 0.22 -25.11 3.47
C ASN A 180 -0.13 -24.27 2.23
N LYS A 181 -1.16 -23.42 2.27
CA LYS A 181 -1.48 -22.49 1.19
C LYS A 181 -0.40 -21.42 1.03
N ILE A 182 0.02 -20.81 2.14
CA ILE A 182 1.05 -19.78 2.18
C ILE A 182 2.39 -20.35 1.70
N LYS A 183 2.75 -21.58 2.07
CA LYS A 183 3.99 -22.23 1.58
C LYS A 183 3.94 -22.60 0.10
N SER A 184 2.75 -22.85 -0.44
CA SER A 184 2.55 -23.27 -1.83
C SER A 184 2.31 -22.13 -2.81
N SER A 185 2.36 -20.88 -2.35
CA SER A 185 2.05 -19.73 -3.19
C SER A 185 3.09 -18.63 -3.03
N VAL A 186 3.38 -17.95 -4.13
CA VAL A 186 4.15 -16.70 -4.15
C VAL A 186 3.36 -15.69 -4.98
N GLU A 187 3.05 -14.55 -4.37
CA GLU A 187 2.40 -13.41 -5.00
C GLU A 187 3.34 -12.21 -4.91
N MET A 188 3.67 -11.63 -6.06
CA MET A 188 4.53 -10.46 -6.20
C MET A 188 3.69 -9.19 -6.24
N LYS A 189 4.18 -8.15 -5.58
CA LYS A 189 3.61 -6.80 -5.58
C LYS A 189 4.70 -5.74 -5.55
N ASP A 190 4.30 -4.50 -5.80
CA ASP A 190 5.18 -3.35 -5.78
C ASP A 190 4.56 -2.14 -5.08
N THR A 191 5.42 -1.16 -4.81
CA THR A 191 5.06 0.15 -4.27
C THR A 191 5.21 1.26 -5.31
N ALA A 192 5.15 0.94 -6.61
CA ALA A 192 5.38 1.93 -7.65
C ALA A 192 4.30 3.02 -7.64
N SER A 193 4.67 4.23 -8.06
CA SER A 193 3.73 5.35 -8.18
C SER A 193 2.81 5.18 -9.40
N ASN A 194 1.76 5.98 -9.48
CA ASN A 194 0.84 6.00 -10.63
C ASN A 194 1.51 6.39 -11.98
N ALA A 195 2.68 7.04 -11.94
CA ALA A 195 3.46 7.35 -13.12
C ALA A 195 4.18 6.12 -13.71
N VAL A 196 4.26 5.02 -12.96
CA VAL A 196 4.99 3.81 -13.32
C VAL A 196 4.05 2.62 -13.31
N LYS A 197 4.02 1.88 -14.41
CA LYS A 197 3.26 0.65 -14.54
C LYS A 197 4.20 -0.53 -14.46
N VAL A 198 4.00 -1.37 -13.45
CA VAL A 198 4.76 -2.61 -13.26
C VAL A 198 3.89 -3.78 -13.70
N THR A 199 4.37 -4.55 -14.68
CA THR A 199 3.65 -5.73 -15.20
C THR A 199 4.48 -6.98 -14.95
N TYR A 200 3.82 -8.02 -14.43
CA TYR A 200 4.46 -9.27 -14.04
C TYR A 200 4.12 -10.40 -15.00
N TYR A 201 5.14 -11.18 -15.30
CA TYR A 201 5.05 -12.33 -16.15
C TYR A 201 5.77 -13.52 -15.51
N SER A 202 5.14 -14.69 -15.52
CA SER A 202 5.79 -15.91 -15.05
C SER A 202 5.30 -17.14 -15.80
N LYS A 203 6.16 -18.14 -15.84
CA LYS A 203 5.82 -19.51 -16.24
C LYS A 203 5.39 -20.37 -15.05
N CYS A 204 5.56 -19.88 -13.82
CA CYS A 204 5.36 -20.63 -12.59
C CYS A 204 6.07 -22.00 -12.65
N LEU A 205 5.33 -23.11 -12.60
CA LEU A 205 5.85 -24.48 -12.67
C LEU A 205 5.99 -25.03 -14.10
N ASP A 206 5.49 -24.31 -15.10
CA ASP A 206 5.44 -24.77 -16.49
C ASP A 206 6.67 -24.27 -17.28
N GLU A 207 7.85 -24.86 -17.04
CA GLU A 207 9.12 -24.42 -17.62
C GLU A 207 9.09 -24.34 -19.16
N ASN A 208 8.39 -25.29 -19.80
CA ASN A 208 8.22 -25.37 -21.24
C ASN A 208 7.01 -24.58 -21.78
N GLY A 209 6.20 -24.02 -20.88
CA GLY A 209 5.03 -23.23 -21.21
C GLY A 209 5.36 -21.83 -21.71
N PRO A 210 4.38 -21.16 -22.34
CA PRO A 210 4.51 -19.75 -22.68
C PRO A 210 4.54 -18.91 -21.40
N LEU A 211 5.21 -17.77 -21.49
CA LEU A 211 5.21 -16.78 -20.43
C LEU A 211 3.78 -16.20 -20.28
N LYS A 212 3.20 -16.27 -19.09
CA LYS A 212 1.84 -15.77 -18.80
C LYS A 212 1.92 -14.50 -17.99
N GLN A 213 1.05 -13.52 -18.29
CA GLN A 213 0.91 -12.34 -17.45
C GLN A 213 0.24 -12.74 -16.13
N THR A 214 1.05 -12.86 -15.08
CA THR A 214 0.62 -13.20 -13.73
C THR A 214 1.65 -12.70 -12.74
N ASN A 215 1.18 -12.17 -11.62
CA ASN A 215 2.00 -11.84 -10.47
C ASN A 215 1.95 -12.94 -9.39
N LYS A 216 1.25 -14.04 -9.64
CA LYS A 216 1.04 -15.11 -8.66
C LYS A 216 1.28 -16.50 -9.25
N CYS A 217 1.94 -17.34 -8.45
CA CYS A 217 2.15 -18.75 -8.74
C CYS A 217 1.70 -19.59 -7.55
N ASP A 218 0.85 -20.58 -7.80
CA ASP A 218 0.31 -21.51 -6.80
C ASP A 218 0.84 -22.94 -7.00
N GLY A 219 0.60 -23.82 -6.03
CA GLY A 219 0.99 -25.24 -6.10
C GLY A 219 2.48 -25.50 -5.91
N LEU A 220 3.23 -24.52 -5.39
CA LEU A 220 4.67 -24.62 -5.16
C LEU A 220 5.00 -25.60 -4.04
N GLN A 221 6.15 -26.27 -4.16
CA GLN A 221 6.71 -27.10 -3.11
C GLN A 221 7.91 -26.41 -2.46
N VAL A 222 8.26 -26.82 -1.25
CA VAL A 222 9.45 -26.29 -0.57
C VAL A 222 10.69 -26.65 -1.40
N GLY A 223 11.50 -25.64 -1.74
CA GLY A 223 12.67 -25.78 -2.59
C GLY A 223 12.41 -25.51 -4.08
N THR A 224 11.16 -25.33 -4.50
CA THR A 224 10.84 -24.87 -5.86
C THR A 224 11.27 -23.42 -6.04
N VAL A 225 11.94 -23.13 -7.16
CA VAL A 225 12.29 -21.77 -7.59
C VAL A 225 11.37 -21.37 -8.72
N VAL A 226 10.77 -20.17 -8.62
CA VAL A 226 9.97 -19.57 -9.68
C VAL A 226 10.60 -18.25 -10.10
N ASN A 227 10.57 -17.96 -11.40
CA ASN A 227 11.11 -16.73 -11.95
C ASN A 227 9.96 -15.82 -12.40
N PHE A 228 10.02 -14.57 -11.99
CA PHE A 228 9.13 -13.51 -12.47
C PHE A 228 9.94 -12.58 -13.38
N GLN A 229 9.48 -12.43 -14.62
CA GLN A 229 9.93 -11.36 -15.51
C GLN A 229 9.05 -10.14 -15.23
N VAL A 230 9.69 -9.03 -14.89
CA VAL A 230 9.02 -7.78 -14.56
C VAL A 230 9.29 -6.76 -15.66
N GLU A 231 8.24 -6.16 -16.18
CA GLU A 231 8.29 -5.06 -17.12
C GLU A 231 7.90 -3.77 -16.40
N VAL A 232 8.75 -2.75 -16.50
CA VAL A 232 8.57 -1.44 -15.85
C VAL A 232 8.41 -0.40 -16.95
N GLU A 233 7.23 0.21 -17.02
CA GLU A 233 6.86 1.20 -18.03
C GLU A 233 6.60 2.56 -17.35
N VAL A 234 7.25 3.63 -17.82
CA VAL A 234 6.97 5.00 -17.37
C VAL A 234 5.82 5.54 -18.22
N MET A 235 4.65 5.72 -17.60
CA MET A 235 3.42 6.12 -18.26
C MET A 235 3.35 7.64 -18.48
N SER A 236 3.96 8.41 -17.60
CA SER A 236 3.97 9.87 -17.67
C SER A 236 5.16 10.45 -16.91
N CYS A 237 5.57 11.65 -17.32
CA CYS A 237 6.51 12.46 -16.59
C CYS A 237 5.77 13.34 -15.58
N PRO A 238 6.04 13.20 -14.27
CA PRO A 238 5.52 14.10 -13.26
C PRO A 238 5.89 15.56 -13.56
N LYS A 239 5.01 16.50 -13.17
CA LYS A 239 5.27 17.93 -13.38
C LYS A 239 6.37 18.48 -12.48
N ASP A 240 6.50 17.95 -11.26
CA ASP A 240 7.57 18.31 -10.33
C ASP A 240 8.82 17.47 -10.66
N PRO A 241 9.95 18.08 -11.08
CA PRO A 241 11.19 17.35 -11.33
C PRO A 241 11.73 16.57 -10.14
N LYS A 242 11.32 16.90 -8.91
CA LYS A 242 11.68 16.13 -7.72
C LYS A 242 11.11 14.71 -7.72
N GLU A 243 10.03 14.49 -8.48
CA GLU A 243 9.39 13.19 -8.61
C GLU A 243 9.98 12.34 -9.74
N TRP A 244 10.93 12.86 -10.52
CA TRP A 244 11.57 12.13 -11.62
C TRP A 244 12.54 11.06 -11.13
N ASN A 245 13.07 11.21 -9.92
CA ASN A 245 13.84 10.18 -9.24
C ASN A 245 12.93 9.48 -8.24
N HIS A 246 12.68 8.20 -8.45
CA HIS A 246 11.76 7.43 -7.62
C HIS A 246 12.37 6.09 -7.23
N VAL A 247 12.35 5.79 -5.93
CA VAL A 247 12.74 4.49 -5.42
C VAL A 247 11.48 3.75 -5.02
N PHE A 248 11.24 2.61 -5.64
CA PHE A 248 10.14 1.71 -5.27
C PHE A 248 10.65 0.29 -5.03
N GLN A 249 9.82 -0.51 -4.39
CA GLN A 249 10.16 -1.88 -4.03
C GLN A 249 9.25 -2.86 -4.76
N ILE A 250 9.81 -3.98 -5.20
CA ILE A 250 9.09 -5.16 -5.66
C ILE A 250 9.34 -6.25 -4.63
N TYR A 251 8.28 -6.87 -4.11
CA TYR A 251 8.38 -7.77 -2.99
C TYR A 251 7.34 -8.92 -3.06
N PRO A 252 7.69 -10.13 -2.60
CA PRO A 252 6.72 -11.18 -2.35
C PRO A 252 5.89 -10.90 -1.08
N VAL A 253 4.57 -11.07 -1.18
CA VAL A 253 3.64 -10.89 -0.06
C VAL A 253 4.01 -11.82 1.12
N GLY A 254 4.05 -11.26 2.33
CA GLY A 254 4.25 -12.03 3.56
C GLY A 254 5.68 -12.53 3.80
N ILE A 255 6.66 -11.98 3.08
CA ILE A 255 8.09 -12.27 3.21
C ILE A 255 8.86 -10.94 3.37
N ASN A 256 9.88 -10.94 4.23
CA ASN A 256 10.64 -9.74 4.62
C ASN A 256 11.81 -9.41 3.68
N GLU A 257 11.74 -9.82 2.42
CA GLU A 257 12.77 -9.59 1.40
C GLU A 257 12.16 -8.80 0.24
N SER A 258 12.92 -7.91 -0.37
CA SER A 258 12.45 -7.10 -1.49
C SER A 258 13.58 -6.75 -2.46
N LEU A 259 13.21 -6.50 -3.70
CA LEU A 259 14.05 -5.89 -4.73
C LEU A 259 13.80 -4.38 -4.73
N THR A 260 14.84 -3.59 -4.52
CA THR A 260 14.75 -2.12 -4.62
C THR A 260 15.08 -1.70 -6.05
N VAL A 261 14.18 -0.94 -6.66
CA VAL A 261 14.34 -0.37 -8.00
C VAL A 261 14.57 1.12 -7.86
N ASP A 262 15.74 1.58 -8.31
CA ASP A 262 16.07 3.00 -8.42
C ASP A 262 15.77 3.45 -9.85
N LEU A 263 14.74 4.29 -9.99
CA LEU A 263 14.21 4.74 -11.27
C LEU A 263 14.50 6.23 -11.46
N GLU A 264 15.25 6.54 -12.52
CA GLU A 264 15.44 7.89 -13.04
C GLU A 264 14.60 8.08 -14.31
N MET A 265 13.63 8.99 -14.26
CA MET A 265 12.79 9.33 -15.41
C MET A 265 13.46 10.42 -16.25
N LEU A 266 13.75 10.10 -17.51
CA LEU A 266 14.36 11.03 -18.46
C LEU A 266 13.28 11.91 -19.12
N CYS A 267 12.79 12.89 -18.37
CA CYS A 267 11.66 13.73 -18.76
C CYS A 267 12.03 15.05 -19.46
N SER A 268 13.29 15.48 -19.36
CA SER A 268 13.80 16.69 -20.02
C SER A 268 15.04 16.39 -20.84
N CYS A 269 15.31 17.24 -21.82
CA CYS A 269 16.54 17.18 -22.59
C CYS A 269 17.65 18.02 -21.92
N ALA A 270 18.90 17.59 -22.04
CA ALA A 270 20.04 18.32 -21.47
C ALA A 270 20.21 19.76 -22.02
N CYS A 271 19.69 20.04 -23.22
CA CYS A 271 19.71 21.37 -23.84
C CYS A 271 18.60 22.31 -23.34
N GLU A 272 17.65 21.82 -22.55
CA GLU A 272 16.59 22.61 -21.93
C GLU A 272 17.03 23.17 -20.57
N SER A 273 18.20 22.76 -20.07
CA SER A 273 18.71 23.14 -18.76
C SER A 273 19.55 24.43 -18.81
N PRO A 274 19.40 25.34 -17.82
CA PRO A 274 20.27 26.49 -17.65
C PRO A 274 21.76 26.10 -17.62
N GLY A 275 22.58 26.83 -18.36
CA GLY A 275 24.03 26.57 -18.48
C GLY A 275 24.41 25.68 -19.66
N ASN A 276 23.46 25.09 -20.39
CA ASN A 276 23.75 24.50 -21.69
C ASN A 276 24.00 25.61 -22.74
N PRO A 277 24.96 25.45 -23.68
CA PRO A 277 25.16 26.43 -24.76
C PRO A 277 23.93 26.70 -25.62
N LEU A 278 23.00 25.75 -25.69
CA LEU A 278 21.72 25.85 -26.41
C LEU A 278 20.57 26.33 -25.52
N TYR A 279 20.86 26.78 -24.30
CA TYR A 279 19.92 27.45 -23.41
C TYR A 279 20.34 28.90 -23.21
N LYS A 280 19.52 29.84 -23.69
CA LYS A 280 19.76 31.29 -23.51
C LYS A 280 18.45 31.98 -23.16
N GLU A 281 18.38 32.57 -21.97
CA GLU A 281 17.24 33.42 -21.57
C GLU A 281 17.34 34.78 -22.26
N SER A 282 16.18 35.35 -22.60
CA SER A 282 16.08 36.61 -23.37
C SER A 282 17.04 36.60 -24.56
N ALA A 283 16.98 35.54 -25.36
CA ALA A 283 17.93 35.31 -26.43
C ALA A 283 17.68 36.30 -27.59
N PRO A 284 18.73 36.91 -28.17
CA PRO A 284 18.59 37.74 -29.37
C PRO A 284 18.00 36.97 -30.55
N GLU A 285 18.27 35.66 -30.64
CA GLU A 285 17.68 34.76 -31.62
C GLU A 285 16.15 34.65 -31.51
N CYS A 286 15.60 34.98 -30.34
CA CYS A 286 14.18 34.98 -29.97
C CYS A 286 13.65 36.40 -29.71
N SER A 287 14.19 37.39 -30.42
CA SER A 287 13.79 38.82 -30.33
C SER A 287 13.87 39.39 -28.91
N ASP A 288 14.76 38.85 -28.07
CA ASP A 288 14.96 39.22 -26.66
C ASP A 288 13.73 39.03 -25.74
N VAL A 289 12.62 38.48 -26.26
CA VAL A 289 11.34 38.25 -25.57
C VAL A 289 10.99 36.77 -25.41
N GLY A 290 12.01 35.91 -25.54
CA GLY A 290 11.87 34.46 -25.39
C GLY A 290 13.16 33.79 -24.94
N THR A 291 13.04 32.52 -24.55
CA THR A 291 14.17 31.67 -24.18
C THR A 291 14.51 30.75 -25.35
N TYR A 292 15.76 30.78 -25.82
CA TYR A 292 16.24 29.83 -26.81
C TYR A 292 16.59 28.52 -26.09
N LYS A 293 15.92 27.42 -26.45
CA LYS A 293 16.14 26.08 -25.89
C LYS A 293 16.21 25.05 -27.01
N CYS A 294 17.27 24.25 -27.05
CA CYS A 294 17.40 23.11 -27.99
C CYS A 294 17.20 23.43 -29.48
N GLY A 295 17.47 24.67 -29.92
CA GLY A 295 17.31 25.05 -31.32
C GLY A 295 16.02 25.82 -31.65
N VAL A 296 15.11 25.96 -30.69
CA VAL A 296 13.82 26.65 -30.86
C VAL A 296 13.62 27.73 -29.80
N CYS A 297 12.72 28.68 -30.07
CA CYS A 297 12.36 29.74 -29.13
C CYS A 297 11.08 29.38 -28.36
N GLU A 298 11.16 29.47 -27.03
CA GLU A 298 10.01 29.47 -26.12
C GLU A 298 9.70 30.92 -25.75
N CYS A 299 8.64 31.47 -26.35
CA CYS A 299 8.25 32.87 -26.17
C CYS A 299 7.55 33.13 -24.83
N ASP A 300 7.57 34.38 -24.38
CA ASP A 300 6.76 34.80 -23.24
C ASP A 300 5.25 34.75 -23.54
N SER A 301 4.42 35.07 -22.54
CA SER A 301 2.95 34.98 -22.65
C SER A 301 2.30 35.93 -23.68
N GLY A 302 3.04 36.91 -24.21
CA GLY A 302 2.51 37.92 -25.14
C GLY A 302 3.03 37.77 -26.58
N HIS A 303 4.02 36.90 -26.81
CA HIS A 303 4.67 36.75 -28.10
C HIS A 303 4.57 35.32 -28.65
N PHE A 304 4.65 35.22 -29.98
CA PHE A 304 4.60 33.95 -30.69
C PHE A 304 5.36 34.06 -32.02
N GLY A 305 5.48 32.94 -32.73
CA GLY A 305 6.30 32.84 -33.94
C GLY A 305 7.62 32.09 -33.68
N HIS A 306 8.34 31.76 -34.74
CA HIS A 306 9.55 30.94 -34.65
C HIS A 306 10.69 31.63 -33.88
N LYS A 307 10.68 32.97 -33.84
CA LYS A 307 11.65 33.83 -33.17
C LYS A 307 10.97 34.84 -32.23
N CYS A 308 9.73 34.57 -31.82
CA CYS A 308 8.92 35.47 -31.00
C CYS A 308 8.72 36.87 -31.62
N GLU A 309 8.69 36.93 -32.95
CA GLU A 309 8.59 38.16 -33.75
C GLU A 309 7.18 38.76 -33.77
N CYS A 310 6.16 37.96 -33.45
CA CYS A 310 4.77 38.39 -33.42
C CYS A 310 4.34 38.65 -31.97
N GLY A 311 3.62 39.75 -31.75
CA GLY A 311 3.04 40.09 -30.44
C GLY A 311 1.52 40.08 -30.50
N SER A 312 0.85 39.75 -29.39
CA SER A 312 -0.62 39.74 -29.27
C SER A 312 -1.27 41.09 -29.57
N ASP A 313 -0.53 42.19 -29.39
CA ASP A 313 -1.00 43.55 -29.58
C ASP A 313 -0.72 44.09 -31.00
N ASN A 314 0.10 43.38 -31.79
CA ASN A 314 0.49 43.80 -33.14
C ASN A 314 -0.41 43.16 -34.20
N THR A 315 -1.52 43.83 -34.51
CA THR A 315 -2.33 43.58 -35.72
C THR A 315 -1.67 44.17 -36.98
N GLN A 316 -0.36 43.96 -37.16
CA GLN A 316 0.27 44.33 -38.42
C GLN A 316 -0.20 43.36 -39.50
N GLN A 317 -1.10 43.87 -40.35
CA GLN A 317 -1.53 43.18 -41.55
C GLN A 317 -0.30 42.81 -42.38
N PRO A 318 -0.07 41.52 -42.67
CA PRO A 318 1.06 41.13 -43.48
C PRO A 318 0.89 41.63 -44.90
N ASP A 319 2.01 41.77 -45.61
CA ASP A 319 2.01 42.02 -47.05
C ASP A 319 1.08 41.02 -47.75
N LYS A 320 0.22 41.51 -48.65
CA LYS A 320 -0.87 40.75 -49.29
C LYS A 320 -0.43 39.49 -50.06
N ASP A 321 0.87 39.28 -50.24
CA ASP A 321 1.47 38.18 -51.00
C ASP A 321 2.06 37.05 -50.14
N ILE A 322 1.98 37.12 -48.80
CA ILE A 322 2.47 36.04 -47.91
C ILE A 322 1.29 35.39 -47.18
N ASP A 323 0.98 34.15 -47.58
CA ASP A 323 0.01 33.30 -46.86
C ASP A 323 0.63 32.78 -45.55
N LEU A 324 0.52 33.58 -44.49
CA LEU A 324 0.94 33.20 -43.14
C LEU A 324 0.08 32.10 -42.51
N THR A 325 -1.10 31.80 -43.08
CA THR A 325 -1.99 30.75 -42.57
C THR A 325 -1.79 29.40 -43.26
N ALA A 326 -0.88 29.33 -44.24
CA ALA A 326 -0.44 28.08 -44.85
C ALA A 326 0.10 27.08 -43.81
N GLY A 327 0.82 27.56 -42.79
CA GLY A 327 1.30 26.74 -41.67
C GLY A 327 0.19 26.28 -40.70
N CYS A 328 -0.98 26.92 -40.76
CA CYS A 328 -2.14 26.59 -39.92
C CYS A 328 -3.05 25.51 -40.54
N ARG A 329 -2.65 24.95 -41.70
CA ARG A 329 -3.37 23.90 -42.43
C ARG A 329 -2.41 22.72 -42.68
N PRO A 330 -2.88 21.47 -42.57
CA PRO A 330 -2.04 20.30 -42.83
C PRO A 330 -1.67 20.17 -44.33
N ASP A 331 -2.54 20.66 -45.22
CA ASP A 331 -2.36 20.66 -46.66
C ASP A 331 -3.16 21.78 -47.34
N ASN A 332 -2.93 21.96 -48.64
CA ASN A 332 -3.60 22.99 -49.46
C ASN A 332 -5.09 22.70 -49.74
N THR A 333 -5.60 21.51 -49.40
CA THR A 333 -7.01 21.14 -49.61
C THR A 333 -7.89 21.43 -48.39
N THR A 334 -7.26 21.62 -47.23
CA THR A 334 -7.94 21.92 -45.97
C THR A 334 -8.35 23.39 -45.94
N VAL A 335 -9.65 23.64 -45.82
CA VAL A 335 -10.21 25.01 -45.79
C VAL A 335 -10.21 25.59 -44.37
N ASN A 336 -10.35 24.74 -43.36
CA ASN A 336 -10.46 25.16 -41.96
C ASN A 336 -9.06 25.29 -41.33
N GLU A 337 -8.69 26.52 -40.99
CA GLU A 337 -7.47 26.81 -40.21
C GLU A 337 -7.57 26.22 -38.79
N CYS A 338 -6.46 25.71 -38.28
CA CYS A 338 -6.35 25.15 -36.92
C CYS A 338 -7.44 24.10 -36.60
N SER A 339 -7.93 23.39 -37.63
CA SER A 339 -9.07 22.46 -37.52
C SER A 339 -10.33 23.07 -36.87
N GLY A 340 -10.51 24.40 -36.94
CA GLY A 340 -11.63 25.13 -36.34
C GLY A 340 -11.64 25.17 -34.80
N ARG A 341 -10.52 24.86 -34.14
CA ARG A 341 -10.40 24.82 -32.66
C ARG A 341 -9.43 25.87 -32.11
N GLY A 342 -8.99 26.78 -32.96
CA GLY A 342 -8.10 27.89 -32.63
C GLY A 342 -8.19 28.96 -33.71
N THR A 343 -7.53 30.09 -33.45
CA THR A 343 -7.44 31.25 -34.35
C THR A 343 -5.99 31.63 -34.56
#